data_AF-A0A529ZDB7-F1
#
_entry.id   AF-A0A529ZDB7-F1
#
_cell.length_a   1.000
_cell.length_b   1.000
_cell.length_c   1.000
_cell.angle_alpha   90.00
_cell.angle_beta   90.00
_cell.angle_gamma   90.00
#
_symmetry.space_group_name_H-M   'P 1'
#
loop_
_entity.id
_entity.type
_entity.pdbx_description
1 polymer ?
#
loop_
_entity_poly.entity_id
_entity_poly.type
_entity_poly.pdbx_seq_one_letter_code
_entity_poly.pdbx_strand_id
1 'polypeptide(L)'
;NDVVYVSANKNASIKVAKGKPKTIMTSAAFYQIVIGDPEIANVNPLTDKSFYVLGNNLGTTGIALFDQNKQLVGTIDIEVTLDTDQLASTIRASVPDAKIKVGSA
;
A
#
# COMPACT_ATOMS: atom_id res chain seq x y z
N ASN A 1 -4.09 -12.64 -4.14
CA ASN A 1 -4.79 -11.56 -3.39
C ASN A 1 -3.92 -11.13 -2.23
N ASP A 2 -3.29 -9.96 -2.35
CA ASP A 2 -2.47 -9.38 -1.28
C ASP A 2 -3.37 -8.69 -0.26
N VAL A 3 -3.71 -9.42 0.80
CA VAL A 3 -4.39 -8.87 1.98
C VAL A 3 -3.35 -8.64 3.06
N VAL A 4 -3.25 -7.41 3.58
CA VAL A 4 -2.33 -7.06 4.68
C VAL A 4 -3.11 -6.74 5.94
N TYR A 5 -2.74 -7.36 7.06
CA TYR A 5 -3.37 -7.13 8.37
C TYR A 5 -2.59 -6.09 9.17
N VAL A 6 -3.29 -5.08 9.70
CA VAL A 6 -2.70 -4.00 10.51
C VAL A 6 -3.36 -3.97 11.89
N SER A 7 -2.52 -3.87 12.93
CA SER A 7 -2.96 -3.70 14.33
C SER A 7 -2.80 -2.25 14.80
N ALA A 8 -3.76 -1.77 15.59
CA ALA A 8 -3.82 -0.41 16.13
C ALA A 8 -2.56 0.09 16.88
N ASN A 9 -1.75 -0.81 17.45
CA ASN A 9 -0.62 -0.46 18.34
C ASN A 9 0.76 -0.49 17.67
N LYS A 10 0.85 -0.61 16.34
CA LYS A 10 2.14 -0.67 15.64
C LYS A 10 2.07 0.12 14.34
N ASN A 11 3.03 1.02 14.11
CA ASN A 11 3.24 1.63 12.80
C ASN A 11 3.52 0.50 11.80
N ALA A 12 2.59 0.30 10.87
CA ALA A 12 2.74 -0.66 9.78
C ALA A 12 3.29 0.08 8.56
N SER A 13 4.36 -0.43 7.97
CA SER A 13 4.86 0.04 6.67
C SER A 13 4.52 -0.99 5.61
N ILE A 14 3.88 -0.55 4.53
CA ILE A 14 3.37 -1.41 3.46
C ILE A 14 3.90 -0.93 2.11
N LYS A 15 4.54 -1.85 1.39
CA LYS A 15 4.94 -1.62 0.00
C LYS A 15 3.79 -1.92 -0.96
N VAL A 16 3.47 -0.95 -1.82
CA VAL A 16 2.43 -1.04 -2.85
C VAL A 16 3.07 -0.77 -4.20
N ALA A 17 2.94 -1.70 -5.14
CA ALA A 17 3.44 -1.46 -6.49
C ALA A 17 2.52 -0.45 -7.22
N LYS A 18 3.10 0.52 -7.92
CA LYS A 18 2.36 1.52 -8.71
C LYS A 18 1.38 0.82 -9.66
N GLY A 19 0.12 1.27 -9.66
CA GLY A 19 -0.95 0.73 -10.49
C GLY A 19 -1.54 -0.60 -10.00
N LYS A 20 -1.04 -1.19 -8.92
CA LYS A 20 -1.57 -2.43 -8.34
C LYS A 20 -2.26 -2.15 -7.00
N PRO A 21 -3.59 -2.39 -6.88
CA PRO A 21 -4.28 -2.19 -5.63
C PRO A 21 -3.92 -3.27 -4.60
N LYS A 22 -3.91 -2.91 -3.32
CA LYS A 22 -3.82 -3.84 -2.20
C LYS A 22 -4.98 -3.65 -1.24
N THR A 23 -5.50 -4.76 -0.71
CA THR A 23 -6.53 -4.73 0.34
C THR A 23 -5.85 -4.68 1.69
N ILE A 24 -6.23 -3.71 2.51
CA ILE A 24 -5.80 -3.62 3.90
C ILE A 24 -6.97 -4.05 4.78
N MET A 25 -6.68 -4.92 5.74
CA MET A 25 -7.61 -5.30 6.81
C MET A 25 -7.06 -4.83 8.15
N THR A 26 -7.93 -4.24 8.97
CA THR A 26 -7.56 -3.70 10.28
C THR A 26 -8.13 -4.57 11.38
N SER A 27 -7.39 -4.72 12.49
CA SER A 27 -7.88 -5.47 13.65
C SER A 27 -9.01 -4.74 14.39
N ALA A 28 -9.05 -3.41 14.28
CA ALA A 28 -10.05 -2.53 14.90
C ALA A 28 -10.90 -1.85 13.81
N ALA A 29 -12.15 -1.55 14.16
CA ALA A 29 -13.03 -0.79 13.27
C ALA A 29 -12.58 0.67 13.19
N PHE A 30 -12.71 1.28 12.02
CA PHE A 30 -12.52 2.70 11.76
C PHE A 30 -13.78 3.31 11.16
N TYR A 31 -13.89 4.62 11.28
CA TYR A 31 -14.98 5.43 10.74
C TYR A 31 -14.49 6.39 9.66
N GLN A 32 -13.27 6.90 9.78
CA GLN A 32 -12.68 7.86 8.85
C GLN A 32 -11.25 7.45 8.47
N ILE A 33 -10.91 7.66 7.20
CA ILE A 33 -9.56 7.52 6.67
C ILE A 33 -9.06 8.89 6.25
N VAL A 34 -7.85 9.24 6.66
CA VAL A 34 -7.13 10.44 6.21
C VAL A 34 -5.87 9.99 5.50
N ILE A 35 -5.66 10.47 4.27
CA ILE A 35 -4.43 10.26 3.52
C ILE A 35 -3.60 11.54 3.52
N GLY A 36 -2.29 11.40 3.76
CA GLY A 36 -1.37 12.54 3.78
C GLY A 36 -1.23 13.18 2.40
N ASP A 37 -0.89 12.37 1.40
CA ASP A 37 -0.72 12.78 0.01
C ASP A 37 -1.48 11.85 -0.96
N PRO A 38 -2.61 12.31 -1.54
CA PRO A 38 -3.40 11.55 -2.51
C PRO A 38 -2.74 11.41 -3.90
N GLU A 39 -1.74 12.23 -4.23
CA GLU A 39 -0.97 12.11 -5.47
C GLU A 39 -0.03 10.90 -5.44
N ILE A 40 0.44 10.50 -4.25
CA ILE A 40 1.28 9.31 -4.07
C ILE A 40 0.42 8.04 -4.05
N ALA A 41 -0.63 8.00 -3.24
CA ALA A 41 -1.56 6.87 -3.18
C ALA A 41 -2.98 7.34 -2.90
N ASN A 42 -4.01 6.58 -3.27
CA ASN A 42 -5.38 6.86 -2.85
C ASN A 42 -6.00 5.66 -2.14
N VAL A 43 -7.12 5.90 -1.47
CA VAL A 43 -7.80 4.92 -0.61
C VAL A 43 -9.29 4.85 -0.91
N ASN A 44 -9.86 3.66 -0.82
CA ASN A 44 -11.31 3.45 -0.91
C ASN A 44 -11.78 2.52 0.21
N PRO A 45 -12.63 2.99 1.14
CA PRO A 45 -13.21 2.14 2.17
C PRO A 45 -14.05 1.00 1.56
N LEU A 46 -13.99 -0.18 2.17
CA LEU A 46 -14.79 -1.34 1.79
C LEU A 46 -15.76 -1.74 2.90
N THR A 47 -15.26 -1.78 4.13
CA THR A 47 -16.03 -2.02 5.35
C THR A 47 -15.50 -1.11 6.45
N ASP A 48 -16.04 -1.24 7.67
CA ASP A 48 -15.49 -0.60 8.87
C ASP A 48 -14.13 -1.17 9.28
N LYS A 49 -13.67 -2.27 8.68
CA LYS A 49 -12.39 -2.93 8.98
C LYS A 49 -11.52 -3.21 7.75
N SER A 50 -11.88 -2.69 6.59
CA SER A 50 -11.10 -2.90 5.37
C SER A 50 -11.23 -1.78 4.36
N PHE A 51 -10.16 -1.58 3.60
CA PHE A 51 -10.08 -0.59 2.52
C PHE A 51 -9.07 -1.01 1.46
N TYR A 52 -9.21 -0.48 0.25
CA TYR A 52 -8.20 -0.56 -0.79
C TYR A 52 -7.21 0.59 -0.70
N VAL A 53 -5.96 0.31 -1.03
CA VAL A 53 -4.91 1.29 -1.34
C VAL A 53 -4.45 1.08 -2.76
N LEU A 54 -4.42 2.13 -3.57
CA LEU A 54 -3.81 2.12 -4.91
C LEU A 54 -2.63 3.09 -4.93
N GLY A 55 -1.46 2.58 -5.31
CA GLY A 55 -0.27 3.41 -5.54
C GLY A 55 -0.37 4.14 -6.87
N ASN A 56 -0.33 5.47 -6.85
CA ASN A 56 -0.45 6.34 -8.01
C ASN A 56 0.93 6.78 -8.52
N ASN A 57 1.75 7.36 -7.65
CA ASN A 57 3.09 7.84 -7.94
C ASN A 57 4.10 7.29 -6.94
N LEU A 58 5.36 7.16 -7.39
CA LEU A 58 6.44 6.68 -6.54
C LEU A 58 6.67 7.67 -5.39
N GLY A 59 6.94 7.14 -4.21
CA GLY A 59 7.16 7.95 -3.01
C GLY A 59 6.57 7.31 -1.77
N THR A 60 6.55 8.06 -0.68
CA THR A 60 6.01 7.62 0.61
C THR A 60 4.89 8.55 1.07
N THR A 61 3.79 7.98 1.53
CA THR A 61 2.66 8.73 2.12
C THR A 61 2.13 7.99 3.35
N GLY A 62 1.33 8.68 4.16
CA GLY A 62 0.75 8.11 5.37
C GLY A 62 -0.77 7.98 5.27
N ILE A 63 -1.31 6.98 5.95
CA ILE A 63 -2.74 6.81 6.18
C ILE A 63 -2.99 6.83 7.68
N ALA A 64 -3.92 7.66 8.14
CA ALA A 64 -4.40 7.68 9.51
C ALA A 64 -5.87 7.24 9.56
N LEU A 65 -6.18 6.35 10.49
CA LEU A 65 -7.52 5.82 10.71
C LEU A 65 -8.08 6.38 12.01
N PHE A 66 -9.33 6.85 11.97
CA PHE A 66 -10.01 7.41 13.13
C PHE A 66 -11.35 6.72 13.37
N ASP A 67 -11.75 6.61 14.64
CA ASP A 67 -13.06 6.10 15.03
C ASP A 67 -14.15 7.19 14.93
N GLN A 68 -15.38 6.84 15.34
CA GLN A 68 -16.53 7.77 15.33
C GLN A 68 -16.35 8.98 16.25
N ASN A 69 -15.51 8.86 17.27
CA ASN A 69 -15.20 9.91 18.23
C ASN A 69 -13.99 10.76 17.80
N LYS A 70 -13.49 10.56 16.57
CA LYS A 70 -12.26 11.17 16.02
C LYS A 70 -11.00 10.80 16.80
N GLN A 71 -11.01 9.67 17.51
CA GLN A 71 -9.82 9.12 18.16
C GLN A 71 -8.99 8.32 17.17
N LEU A 72 -7.67 8.45 17.25
CA LEU A 72 -6.75 7.74 16.38
C LEU A 72 -6.81 6.24 16.67
N VAL A 73 -7.20 5.46 15.66
CA VAL A 73 -7.21 3.99 15.68
C VAL A 73 -5.85 3.44 15.27
N GLY A 74 -5.17 4.08 14.33
CA GLY A 74 -3.82 3.67 13.91
C GLY A 74 -3.32 4.42 12.68
N THR A 75 -2.03 4.24 12.40
CA THR A 75 -1.30 4.85 11.30
C THR A 75 -0.59 3.78 10.46
N ILE A 76 -0.55 4.00 9.15
CA ILE A 76 0.06 3.11 8.16
C ILE A 76 0.91 3.95 7.22
N ASP A 77 2.19 3.62 7.10
CA ASP A 77 3.07 4.18 6.10
C ASP A 77 2.95 3.38 4.80
N ILE A 78 2.77 4.07 3.69
CA ILE A 78 2.67 3.49 2.36
C ILE A 78 3.90 3.91 1.55
N GLU A 79 4.66 2.93 1.10
CA GLU A 79 5.75 3.12 0.14
C GLU A 79 5.30 2.62 -1.23
N VAL A 80 5.16 3.54 -2.18
CA VAL A 80 4.80 3.20 -3.56
C VAL A 80 6.06 2.93 -4.36
N THR A 81 6.21 1.67 -4.80
CA THR A 81 7.39 1.21 -5.53
C THR A 81 7.06 0.88 -6.98
N LEU A 82 8.11 0.67 -7.78
CA LEU A 82 7.96 0.04 -9.09
C LEU A 82 7.54 -1.42 -8.94
N ASP A 83 6.85 -1.92 -9.95
CA ASP A 83 6.52 -3.33 -10.10
C ASP A 83 7.73 -4.07 -10.66
N THR A 84 8.66 -4.45 -9.78
CA THR A 84 9.92 -5.09 -10.16
C THR A 84 9.74 -6.45 -10.80
N ASP A 85 8.65 -7.16 -10.48
CA ASP A 85 8.34 -8.47 -11.09
C ASP A 85 7.96 -8.31 -12.56
N GLN A 86 7.11 -7.33 -12.86
CA GLN A 86 6.77 -6.99 -14.24
C GLN A 86 8.00 -6.49 -15.01
N LEU A 87 8.82 -5.64 -14.39
CA LEU A 87 10.06 -5.15 -15.00
C LEU A 87 11.02 -6.31 -15.31
N ALA A 88 11.23 -7.22 -14.36
CA ALA A 88 12.08 -8.40 -14.55
C ALA A 88 11.54 -9.31 -15.66
N SER A 89 10.22 -9.52 -15.72
CA SER A 89 9.58 -10.29 -16.78
C SER A 89 9.80 -9.66 -18.16
N THR A 90 9.62 -8.35 -18.28
CA THR A 90 9.87 -7.62 -19.53
C THR A 90 11.32 -7.70 -19.97
N ILE A 91 12.28 -7.51 -19.05
CA ILE A 91 13.71 -7.60 -19.37
C ILE A 91 14.10 -9.01 -19.83
N ARG A 92 13.63 -10.07 -19.14
CA ARG A 92 13.90 -11.46 -19.53
C ARG A 92 13.33 -11.80 -20.90
N ALA A 93 12.15 -11.28 -21.24
CA ALA A 93 11.55 -11.49 -22.56
C ALA A 93 12.35 -10.79 -23.68
N SER A 94 12.94 -9.62 -23.40
CA SER A 94 13.75 -8.88 -24.37
C SER A 94 15.20 -9.35 -24.48
N VAL A 95 15.77 -9.96 -23.43
CA VAL A 95 17.16 -10.45 -23.40
C VAL A 95 17.22 -11.83 -22.71
N PRO A 96 16.88 -12.92 -23.42
CA PRO A 96 16.72 -14.25 -22.82
C PRO A 96 17.99 -14.81 -22.17
N ASP A 97 19.16 -14.45 -22.71
CA ASP A 97 20.45 -15.01 -22.28
C ASP A 97 21.10 -14.24 -21.10
N ALA A 98 20.48 -13.14 -20.64
CA ALA A 98 21.03 -12.33 -19.55
C ALA A 98 20.60 -12.83 -18.16
N LYS A 99 21.56 -13.09 -17.28
CA LYS A 99 21.31 -13.41 -15.86
C LYS A 99 21.03 -12.13 -15.06
N ILE A 100 19.78 -11.65 -15.11
CA ILE A 100 19.36 -10.42 -14.41
C ILE A 100 18.73 -10.73 -13.04
N LYS A 101 19.19 -10.02 -12.00
CA LYS A 101 18.50 -9.89 -10.71
C LYS A 101 17.98 -8.46 -10.58
N VAL A 102 16.66 -8.28 -10.49
CA VAL A 102 16.01 -6.99 -10.22
C VAL A 102 15.61 -6.97 -8.76
N GLY A 103 16.01 -5.94 -8.04
CA GLY A 103 15.54 -5.64 -6.69
C GLY A 103 15.20 -4.15 -6.60
N SER A 104 14.27 -3.81 -5.72
CA SER A 104 14.14 -2.44 -5.22
C SER A 104 15.21 -2.21 -4.15
N ALA A 105 15.83 -1.02 -4.18
CA ALA A 105 16.79 -0.58 -3.16
C ALA A 105 16.09 -0.27 -1.84
#